data_AF-A0A951X648-F1
#
_entry.id   AF-A0A951X648-F1
#
_cell.length_a   1.000
_cell.length_b   1.000
_cell.length_c   1.000
_cell.angle_alpha   90.00
_cell.angle_beta   90.00
_cell.angle_gamma   90.00
#
_symmetry.space_group_name_H-M   'P 1'
#
loop_
_entity.id
_entity.type
_entity.pdbx_description
1 polymer ?
#
loop_
_entity_poly.entity_id
_entity_poly.type
_entity_poly.pdbx_seq_one_letter_code
_entity_poly.pdbx_strand_id
1 'polypeptide(L)' 'QVTDRYELTLPPDAPAGVYFVEIGWYDKDTLDRLPVAFSDKGIVLGQVRVEAAE' A
#
# COMPACT_ATOMS: atom_id res chain seq x y z
N GLN A 1 -2.19 -16.34 -16.39
CA GLN A 1 -1.81 -15.46 -15.26
C GLN A 1 -3.09 -15.14 -14.50
N VAL A 2 -3.06 -15.20 -13.16
CA VAL A 2 -4.19 -14.74 -12.33
C VAL A 2 -3.94 -13.26 -12.02
N THR A 3 -4.95 -12.43 -12.19
CA THR A 3 -4.90 -11.00 -11.88
C THR A 3 -5.90 -10.72 -10.76
N ASP A 4 -5.42 -10.09 -9.69
CA ASP A 4 -6.23 -9.60 -8.59
C ASP A 4 -6.16 -8.07 -8.56
N ARG A 5 -7.30 -7.39 -8.45
CA ARG A 5 -7.41 -5.93 -8.57
C ARG A 5 -8.14 -5.36 -7.38
N TYR A 6 -7.53 -4.35 -6.77
CA TYR A 6 -8.11 -3.57 -5.69
C TYR A 6 -8.14 -2.09 -6.08
N GLU A 7 -9.21 -1.41 -5.68
CA GLU A 7 -9.32 0.05 -5.78
C GLU A 7 -8.99 0.66 -4.42
N LEU A 8 -8.09 1.65 -4.43
CA LEU A 8 -7.73 2.42 -3.25
C LEU A 8 -8.25 3.85 -3.44
N THR A 9 -9.09 4.30 -2.52
CA THR A 9 -9.61 5.67 -2.53
C THR A 9 -8.82 6.50 -1.53
N LEU A 10 -8.30 7.64 -1.98
CA LEU A 10 -7.74 8.64 -1.09
C LEU A 10 -8.87 9.50 -0.51
N PRO A 11 -8.78 9.90 0.76
CA PRO A 11 -9.68 10.91 1.32
C PRO A 11 -9.66 12.20 0.47
N PRO A 12 -10.79 12.91 0.33
CA PRO A 12 -10.86 14.13 -0.48
C PRO A 12 -9.98 15.26 0.06
N ASP A 13 -9.63 15.21 1.34
CA ASP A 13 -8.76 16.12 2.06
C ASP A 13 -7.34 15.56 2.25
N ALA A 14 -6.99 14.48 1.55
CA ALA A 14 -5.65 13.91 1.58
C ALA A 14 -4.60 15.00 1.23
N PRO A 15 -3.60 15.24 2.08
CA PRO A 15 -2.58 16.25 1.80
C PRO A 15 -1.89 16.02 0.46
N ALA A 16 -1.55 17.11 -0.23
CA ALA A 16 -0.70 17.03 -1.41
C ALA A 16 0.66 16.41 -1.05
N GLY A 17 1.18 15.55 -1.92
CA GLY A 17 2.42 14.83 -1.64
C GLY A 17 2.58 13.56 -2.45
N VAL A 18 3.63 12.81 -2.13
CA VAL A 18 3.91 11.48 -2.72
C VAL A 18 3.49 10.41 -1.73
N TYR A 19 2.58 9.55 -2.16
CA TYR A 19 2.10 8.39 -1.42
C TYR A 19 2.70 7.12 -2.01
N PHE A 20 3.12 6.20 -1.15
CA PHE A 20 3.64 4.90 -1.55
C PHE A 20 2.58 3.84 -1.30
N VAL A 21 2.30 3.01 -2.32
CA VAL A 21 1.44 1.84 -2.17
C VAL A 21 2.32 0.69 -1.73
N GLU A 22 2.07 0.17 -0.53
CA GLU A 22 2.81 -0.93 0.05
C GLU A 22 1.93 -2.17 0.24
N ILE A 23 2.52 -3.36 0.05
CA ILE A 23 1.89 -4.64 0.41
C ILE A 23 2.68 -5.35 1.50
N GLY A 24 1.98 -6.13 2.32
CA GLY A 24 2.56 -6.99 3.34
C GLY A 24 2.05 -8.42 3.19
N TRP A 25 2.86 -9.37 3.64
CA TRP A 25 2.43 -10.77 3.75
C TRP A 25 1.93 -11.03 5.16
N TYR A 26 0.92 -11.87 5.28
CA TYR A 26 0.33 -12.25 6.54
C TYR A 26 0.24 -13.77 6.63
N ASP A 27 0.39 -14.32 7.82
CA ASP A 27 0.00 -15.71 8.07
C ASP A 27 -1.52 -15.83 7.87
N LYS A 28 -1.96 -16.82 7.08
CA LYS A 28 -3.37 -16.93 6.70
C LYS A 28 -4.28 -17.37 7.85
N ASP A 29 -3.72 -18.05 8.85
CA ASP A 29 -4.47 -18.67 9.95
C ASP A 29 -4.49 -17.74 11.17
N THR A 30 -3.37 -17.06 11.47
CA THR A 30 -3.26 -16.14 12.60
C THR A 30 -3.47 -14.67 12.25
N LEU A 31 -3.35 -14.31 10.96
CA LEU A 31 -3.31 -12.93 10.46
C LEU A 31 -2.15 -12.10 11.04
N ASP A 32 -1.09 -12.76 11.49
CA ASP A 32 0.13 -12.08 11.91
C ASP A 32 0.90 -11.55 10.70
N ARG A 33 1.48 -10.34 10.84
CA ARG A 33 2.31 -9.73 9.81
C ARG A 33 3.64 -10.50 9.69
N LEU A 34 3.90 -11.05 8.51
CA LEU A 34 5.15 -11.75 8.23
C LEU A 34 6.25 -10.76 7.81
N PRO A 35 7.49 -10.95 8.31
CA PRO A 35 8.62 -10.14 7.88
C PRO A 35 8.99 -10.45 6.43
N VAL A 36 9.24 -9.40 5.66
CA VAL A 36 9.74 -9.47 4.28
C VAL A 36 11.11 -8.80 4.24
N ALA A 37 12.10 -9.45 3.62
CA ALA A 37 13.47 -8.93 3.54
C ALA A 37 14.04 -8.52 4.92
N PHE A 38 13.74 -9.31 5.95
CA PHE A 38 14.15 -9.08 7.35
C PHE A 38 13.55 -7.81 7.98
N SER A 39 12.46 -7.27 7.43
CA SER A 39 11.72 -6.13 7.98
C SER A 39 10.22 -6.43 8.04
N ASP A 40 9.54 -5.85 9.02
CA ASP A 40 8.07 -5.80 9.10
C ASP A 40 7.44 -4.77 8.15
N LYS A 41 8.25 -3.92 7.49
CA LYS A 41 7.80 -2.94 6.50
C LYS A 41 7.17 -3.61 5.27
N GLY A 42 6.35 -2.83 4.56
CA GLY A 42 5.75 -3.30 3.32
C GLY A 42 6.72 -3.29 2.14
N ILE A 43 6.37 -4.04 1.11
CA ILE A 43 7.00 -3.97 -0.21
C ILE A 43 6.28 -2.87 -0.98
N VAL A 44 7.01 -1.85 -1.44
CA VAL A 44 6.46 -0.80 -2.29
C VAL A 44 6.15 -1.37 -3.68
N LEU A 45 4.89 -1.26 -4.10
CA LEU A 45 4.44 -1.61 -5.46
C LEU A 45 4.52 -0.43 -6.42
N GLY A 46 4.44 0.79 -5.89
CA GLY A 46 4.47 2.01 -6.69
C GLY A 46 4.20 3.24 -5.85
N GLN A 47 4.19 4.40 -6.51
CA GLN A 47 3.91 5.68 -5.88
C GLN A 47 2.88 6.45 -6.69
N VAL A 48 2.10 7.27 -6.00
CA VAL A 48 1.12 8.20 -6.57
C VAL A 48 1.45 9.60 -6.05
N ARG A 49 1.47 10.59 -6.95
CA ARG A 49 1.55 12.00 -6.55
C ARG A 49 0.15 12.58 -6.50
N VAL A 50 -0.18 13.18 -5.37
CA VAL A 50 -1.40 13.95 -5.16
C VAL A 50 -1.01 15.42 -5.23
N GLU A 51 -1.63 16.15 -6.13
CA GLU A 51 -1.49 17.60 -6.23
C GLU A 51 -2.57 18.28 -5.38
N ALA A 52 -2.30 19.50 -4.93
CA ALA A 52 -3.32 20.29 -4.27
C ALA A 52 -4.46 20.61 -5.26
N ALA A 53 -5.69 20.58 -4.78
CA ALA A 53 -6.82 21.11 -5.55
C ALA A 53 -6.64 22.63 -5.69
N GLU A 54 -6.67 23.13 -6.93
CA GLU A 54 -6.63 24.55 -7.29
C GLU A 54 -7.94 25.27 -6.96
#